data_AF-A0A9D3P2V2-F1
#
_entry.id   AF-A0A9D3P2V2-F1
#
_cell.length_a   1.000
_cell.length_b   1.000
_cell.length_c   1.000
_cell.angle_alpha   90.00
_cell.angle_beta   90.00
_cell.angle_gamma   90.00
#
_symmetry.space_group_name_H-M   'P 1'
#
loop_
_entity.id
_entity.type
_entity.pdbx_description
1 polymer ?
#
loop_
_entity_poly.entity_id
_entity_poly.type
_entity_poly.pdbx_seq_one_letter_code
_entity_poly.pdbx_strand_id
1 'polypeptide(L)' 'MPFFCYSEITGKLQIIRVKVRSSQDVKDPAVKEAILEQIKKKLKDHGMAKNITVKWREQPDGNVFHKEKENNSTG' A
#
# COMPACT_ATOMS: atom_id res chain seq x y z
N MET A 1 -18.12 30.27 13.56
CA MET A 1 -18.74 29.42 12.52
C MET A 1 -17.67 28.48 11.99
N PRO A 2 -17.86 27.15 12.03
CA PRO A 2 -16.90 26.24 11.43
C PRO A 2 -17.00 26.32 9.92
N PHE A 3 -15.86 26.50 9.26
CA PHE A 3 -15.74 26.47 7.81
C PHE A 3 -15.55 25.00 7.40
N PHE A 4 -16.60 24.37 6.86
CA PHE A 4 -16.50 23.04 6.30
C PHE A 4 -16.13 23.16 4.82
N CYS A 5 -14.98 22.61 4.45
CA CYS A 5 -14.51 22.58 3.06
C CYS A 5 -15.14 21.38 2.37
N TYR A 6 -16.19 21.62 1.57
CA TYR A 6 -16.77 20.61 0.68
C TYR A 6 -15.96 20.56 -0.61
N SER A 7 -14.78 19.94 -0.56
CA SER A 7 -14.13 19.52 -1.80
C SER A 7 -14.84 18.27 -2.29
N GLU A 8 -15.29 18.27 -3.54
CA GLU A 8 -15.72 17.03 -4.20
C GLU A 8 -14.53 16.08 -4.19
N ILE A 9 -14.60 15.01 -3.40
CA ILE A 9 -13.58 13.96 -3.36
C ILE A 9 -13.68 13.20 -4.69
N THR A 10 -13.04 13.75 -5.71
CA THR A 10 -12.92 13.20 -7.06
C THR A 10 -11.87 12.10 -7.04
N GLY A 11 -12.22 10.97 -6.41
CA GLY A 11 -11.36 9.81 -6.35
C GLY A 11 -11.75 8.86 -5.22
N LYS A 12 -12.03 7.60 -5.57
CA LYS A 12 -12.22 6.55 -4.57
C LYS A 12 -10.85 6.11 -4.04
N LEU A 13 -10.42 6.67 -2.92
CA LEU A 13 -9.23 6.18 -2.22
C LEU A 13 -9.54 4.81 -1.60
N GLN A 14 -8.80 3.79 -2.00
CA GLN A 14 -8.87 2.46 -1.41
C GLN A 14 -7.53 2.13 -0.78
N ILE A 15 -7.55 1.76 0.50
CA ILE A 15 -6.36 1.35 1.24
C ILE A 15 -6.43 -0.15 1.40
N ILE A 16 -5.43 -0.85 0.87
CA ILE A 16 -5.28 -2.29 1.01
C ILE A 16 -4.06 -2.60 1.89
N ARG A 17 -4.18 -3.64 2.72
CA ARG A 17 -3.03 -4.20 3.45
C ARG A 17 -2.52 -5.40 2.69
N VAL A 18 -1.21 -5.47 2.49
CA VAL A 18 -0.56 -6.57 1.78
C VAL A 18 0.43 -7.27 2.70
N LYS A 19 0.52 -8.59 2.60
CA LYS A 19 1.63 -9.37 3.15
C LYS A 19 2.55 -9.75 2.01
N VAL A 20 3.84 -9.45 2.15
CA VAL A 20 4.85 -9.74 1.14
C VAL A 20 5.82 -10.75 1.75
N ARG A 21 6.07 -11.83 1.02
CA ARG A 21 7.18 -12.76 1.30
C ARG A 21 8.27 -12.46 0.29
N SER A 22 9.46 -12.11 0.77
CA SER A 22 10.63 -11.78 -0.04
C SER A 22 11.88 -12.34 0.64
N SER A 23 12.82 -12.83 -0.15
CA SER A 23 14.18 -13.15 0.30
C SER A 23 15.09 -11.93 0.35
N GLN A 24 14.72 -10.86 -0.36
CA GLN A 24 15.44 -9.58 -0.44
C GLN A 24 14.88 -8.58 0.57
N ASP A 25 15.68 -7.58 0.93
CA ASP A 25 15.24 -6.51 1.81
C ASP A 25 14.15 -5.66 1.15
N VAL A 26 12.94 -5.71 1.70
CA VAL A 26 11.78 -4.95 1.22
C VAL A 26 11.87 -3.45 1.52
N LYS A 27 12.91 -3.00 2.23
CA LYS A 27 13.23 -1.59 2.41
C LYS A 27 14.03 -1.01 1.25
N ASP A 28 14.66 -1.86 0.44
CA ASP A 28 15.38 -1.41 -0.74
C ASP A 28 14.43 -0.71 -1.73
N PRO A 29 14.78 0.49 -2.23
CA PRO A 29 13.93 1.24 -3.14
C PRO A 29 13.55 0.45 -4.40
N ALA A 30 14.48 -0.28 -5.01
CA ALA A 30 14.23 -1.05 -6.22
C ALA A 30 13.28 -2.22 -5.95
N VAL A 31 13.41 -2.88 -4.81
CA VAL A 31 12.48 -3.94 -4.38
C VAL A 31 11.06 -3.37 -4.14
N LYS A 32 10.95 -2.21 -3.48
CA LYS A 32 9.65 -1.53 -3.27
C LYS A 32 8.97 -1.17 -4.59
N GLU A 33 9.72 -0.66 -5.56
CA GLU A 33 9.21 -0.32 -6.88
C GLU A 33 8.74 -1.56 -7.64
N ALA A 34 9.53 -2.63 -7.63
CA ALA A 34 9.17 -3.90 -8.28
C ALA A 34 7.86 -4.48 -7.72
N ILE A 35 7.69 -4.48 -6.39
CA ILE A 35 6.45 -4.93 -5.74
C ILE A 35 5.27 -4.04 -6.13
N LEU A 36 5.46 -2.72 -6.15
CA LEU A 36 4.41 -1.76 -6.48
C LEU A 36 3.91 -1.94 -7.93
N GLU A 37 4.83 -2.13 -8.87
CA GLU A 37 4.50 -2.42 -10.28
C GLU A 37 3.80 -3.78 -10.43
N GLN A 38 4.19 -4.80 -9.65
CA GLN A 38 3.48 -6.07 -9.63
C GLN A 38 2.04 -5.94 -9.12
N ILE A 39 1.82 -5.15 -8.06
CA ILE A 39 0.47 -4.84 -7.54
C ILE A 39 -0.36 -4.12 -8.60
N LYS A 40 0.21 -3.08 -9.22
CA LYS A 40 -0.45 -2.30 -10.28
C LYS A 40 -0.84 -3.18 -11.48
N LYS A 41 0.04 -4.10 -11.89
CA LYS A 41 -0.27 -5.07 -12.95
C LYS A 41 -1.44 -5.96 -12.57
N LYS A 42 -1.42 -6.57 -11.38
CA LYS A 42 -2.53 -7.42 -10.91
C LYS A 42 -3.85 -6.64 -10.84
N LEU A 43 -3.85 -5.41 -10.34
CA LEU A 43 -5.06 -4.59 -10.30
C LEU A 43 -5.64 -4.35 -11.70
N LYS A 44 -4.79 -4.07 -12.70
CA LYS A 44 -5.22 -3.94 -14.10
C LYS A 44 -5.78 -5.26 -14.65
N ASP A 45 -5.10 -6.37 -14.38
CA ASP A 45 -5.55 -7.71 -14.80
C ASP A 45 -6.91 -8.08 -14.18
N HIS A 46 -7.22 -7.57 -12.99
CA HIS A 46 -8.50 -7.71 -12.30
C HIS A 46 -9.55 -6.65 -12.68
N GLY A 47 -9.34 -5.89 -13.75
CA GLY A 47 -10.35 -4.98 -14.30
C GLY A 47 -10.41 -3.59 -13.65
N MET A 48 -9.40 -3.20 -12.86
CA MET A 48 -9.28 -1.78 -12.49
C MET A 48 -8.96 -0.90 -13.71
N ALA A 49 -9.40 0.36 -13.63
CA ALA A 49 -9.18 1.35 -14.67
C ALA A 49 -7.68 1.53 -15.00
N LYS A 50 -7.37 1.84 -16.26
CA LYS A 50 -5.97 2.02 -16.72
C LYS A 50 -5.26 3.17 -16.00
N ASN A 51 -5.99 4.15 -15.49
CA ASN A 51 -5.50 5.38 -14.85
C ASN A 51 -5.45 5.32 -13.31
N ILE A 52 -5.29 4.12 -12.73
CA ILE A 52 -5.09 4.01 -11.28
C ILE A 52 -3.73 4.53 -10.83
N THR A 53 -3.73 5.28 -9.73
CA THR A 53 -2.51 5.68 -9.04
C THR A 53 -2.34 4.81 -7.81
N VAL A 54 -1.27 4.03 -7.76
CA VAL A 54 -0.91 3.19 -6.61
C VAL A 54 0.32 3.81 -5.97
N LYS A 55 0.25 4.05 -4.65
CA LYS A 55 1.36 4.61 -3.86
C LYS A 55 1.47 3.84 -2.56
N TRP A 56 2.69 3.76 -2.04
CA TRP A 56 2.89 3.29 -0.69
C TRP A 56 2.35 4.31 0.31
N ARG A 57 1.71 3.82 1.37
CA ARG A 57 1.43 4.62 2.56
C ARG A 57 2.60 4.43 3.53
N GLU A 58 3.40 5.47 3.68
CA GLU A 58 4.42 5.51 4.73
C GLU A 58 3.73 5.61 6.10
N GLN A 59 4.22 4.83 7.05
CA GLN A 59 3.80 4.91 8.44
C GLN A 59 4.57 6.04 9.15
N PRO A 60 4.15 6.44 10.37
CA PRO A 60 4.81 7.53 11.10
C PRO A 60 6.31 7.31 11.35
N ASP A 61 6.79 6.08 11.25
CA ASP A 61 8.19 5.69 11.38
C ASP A 61 8.97 5.75 10.05
N GLY A 62 8.34 6.23 8.97
CA GLY A 62 8.93 6.31 7.62
C GLY A 62 8.99 4.97 6.90
N ASN A 63 8.58 3.86 7.53
CA ASN A 63 8.60 2.54 6.89
C ASN A 63 7.26 2.23 6.23
N VAL A 64 7.33 1.45 5.15
CA VAL A 64 6.15 0.91 4.47
C VAL A 64 5.84 -0.51 4.95
N PHE A 65 6.90 -1.30 5.15
CA PHE A 65 6.80 -2.70 5.55
C PHE A 65 7.33 -2.89 6.97
N HIS A 66 6.60 -3.70 7.73
CA HIS A 66 6.96 -4.15 9.06
C HIS A 66 7.01 -5.67 9.04
N LYS A 67 7.99 -6.25 9.72
CA LYS A 67 8.03 -7.70 9.92
C LYS A 67 6.77 -8.09 10.69
N GLU A 68 6.06 -9.08 10.16
CA GLU A 68 4.95 -9.69 10.88
C GLU A 68 5.51 -10.32 12.16
N LYS A 69 4.98 -9.92 13.32
CA LYS A 69 5.33 -10.55 14.59
C LYS A 69 4.58 -11.87 14.64
N GLU A 70 5.29 -12.96 14.89
CA GLU A 70 4.63 -14.20 15.29
C GLU A 70 4.05 -13.99 16.67
N ASN A 71 2.72 -13.98 16.76
CA ASN A 71 2.04 -14.02 18.03
C ASN A 71 2.17 -15.46 18.53
N ASN A 72 3.24 -15.77 19.27
CA ASN A 72 3.29 -16.97 20.09
C ASN A 72 2.28 -16.78 21.23
N SER A 73 1.00 -17.04 20.94
CA SER A 73 -0.05 -17.16 21.94
C SER A 73 0.16 -18.49 22.66
N THR A 74 1.04 -18.49 23.65
CA THR A 74 1.06 -19.51 24.69
C THR A 74 -0.20 -19.32 25.53
N GLY A 75 -1.13 -20.27 25.44
CA GLY A 75 -2.30 -20.40 26.29
C GLY A 75 -2.66 -21.87 26.40
#